data_AF-C0BC31-F1
#
_entry.id   AF-C0BC31-F1
#
_cell.length_a   1.000
_cell.length_b   1.000
_cell.length_c   1.000
_cell.angle_alpha   90.00
_cell.angle_beta   90.00
_cell.angle_gamma   90.00
#
_symmetry.space_group_name_H-M   'P 1'
#
loop_
_entity.id
_entity.type
_entity.pdbx_description
1 polymer ?
#
loop_
_entity_poly.entity_id
_entity_poly.type
_entity_poly.pdbx_seq_one_letter_code
_entity_poly.pdbx_strand_id
1 'polypeptide(L)'
;MKKILCLILICIFFTGCSKDVSDKNREPQEEITYTYEDVDATITYIDMRKWFAICPRWQWEISVEYDGLTYDGDSFASGAMNRPSFADSQEGDSIRVQLTNKYVNGELTDRYISEIR
;
A
#
# COMPACT_ATOMS: atom_id res chain seq x y z
N MET A 1 24.69 -57.52 -23.73
CA MET A 1 24.14 -57.26 -22.38
C MET A 1 24.17 -55.76 -22.07
N LYS A 2 23.35 -54.95 -22.74
CA LYS A 2 23.29 -53.48 -22.59
C LYS A 2 21.86 -52.93 -22.50
N LYS A 3 20.85 -53.81 -22.55
CA LYS A 3 19.43 -53.43 -22.56
C LYS A 3 18.72 -53.63 -21.21
N ILE A 4 19.38 -54.24 -20.23
CA ILE A 4 18.79 -54.51 -18.89
C ILE A 4 19.11 -53.37 -17.90
N LEU A 5 20.16 -52.56 -18.16
CA LEU A 5 20.55 -51.46 -17.27
C LEU A 5 19.59 -50.26 -17.32
N CYS A 6 18.84 -50.07 -18.42
CA CYS A 6 17.88 -48.96 -18.53
C CYS A 6 16.57 -49.18 -17.75
N LEU A 7 16.22 -50.40 -17.37
CA LEU A 7 14.93 -50.70 -16.73
C LEU A 7 14.92 -50.45 -15.21
N ILE A 8 16.09 -50.34 -14.58
CA ILE A 8 16.21 -50.07 -13.14
C ILE A 8 16.20 -48.56 -12.84
N LEU A 9 16.56 -47.72 -13.82
CA LEU A 9 16.61 -46.25 -13.66
C LEU A 9 15.24 -45.56 -13.77
N ILE A 10 14.20 -46.24 -14.26
CA ILE A 10 12.85 -45.67 -14.42
C ILE A 10 12.00 -45.85 -13.14
N CYS A 11 12.37 -46.76 -12.23
CA CYS A 11 11.59 -47.05 -11.03
C CYS A 11 11.79 -46.05 -9.87
N ILE A 12 12.75 -45.11 -9.96
CA ILE A 12 13.05 -44.14 -8.89
C ILE A 12 12.18 -42.87 -9.03
N PHE A 13 11.48 -42.68 -10.15
CA PHE A 13 10.57 -41.54 -10.35
C PHE A 13 9.13 -41.78 -9.83
N PHE A 14 8.82 -42.97 -9.31
CA PHE A 14 7.50 -43.32 -8.79
C PHE A 14 7.47 -43.63 -7.28
N THR A 15 8.45 -43.15 -6.51
CA THR A 15 8.22 -42.80 -5.10
C THR A 15 7.63 -41.39 -5.11
N GLY A 16 6.33 -41.24 -5.36
CA GLY A 16 5.39 -41.47 -4.28
C GLY A 16 5.49 -40.35 -3.24
N CYS A 17 5.25 -39.10 -3.64
CA CYS A 17 4.68 -38.11 -2.71
C CYS A 17 3.20 -38.44 -2.49
N SER A 18 2.93 -39.68 -2.03
CA SER A 18 1.70 -39.99 -1.33
C SER A 18 1.92 -39.50 0.09
N LYS A 19 1.41 -38.29 0.33
CA LYS A 19 0.79 -37.90 1.59
C LYS A 19 -0.25 -36.86 1.20
N ASP A 20 -1.44 -37.38 0.94
CA ASP A 20 -2.67 -36.70 1.31
C ASP A 20 -2.54 -36.30 2.79
N VAL A 21 -1.93 -35.15 3.06
CA VAL A 21 -2.29 -34.42 4.27
C VAL A 21 -3.51 -33.65 3.86
N SER A 22 -4.65 -34.36 3.92
CA SER A 22 -5.95 -33.75 4.05
C SER A 22 -5.88 -32.93 5.33
N ASP A 23 -5.47 -31.67 5.19
CA ASP A 23 -5.44 -30.68 6.25
C ASP A 23 -6.88 -30.21 6.49
N LYS A 24 -7.77 -31.16 6.81
CA LYS A 24 -9.21 -30.93 7.05
C LYS A 24 -9.48 -30.32 8.43
N ASN A 25 -8.45 -29.76 9.07
CA ASN A 25 -8.50 -29.15 10.39
C ASN A 25 -7.77 -27.80 10.47
N ARG A 26 -7.52 -27.15 9.32
CA ARG A 26 -7.25 -25.72 9.37
C ARG A 26 -8.59 -25.01 9.52
N GLU A 27 -8.79 -24.37 10.67
CA GLU A 27 -9.79 -23.31 10.79
C GLU A 27 -9.66 -22.38 9.58
N PRO A 28 -10.78 -21.87 9.02
CA PRO A 28 -10.72 -20.93 7.91
C PRO A 28 -9.74 -19.81 8.28
N GLN A 29 -8.64 -19.69 7.53
CA GLN A 29 -7.72 -18.58 7.76
C GLN A 29 -8.41 -17.31 7.33
N GLU A 30 -8.33 -16.28 8.17
CA GLU A 30 -8.86 -14.97 7.83
C GLU A 30 -8.23 -14.47 6.52
N GLU A 31 -9.06 -14.19 5.52
CA GLU A 31 -8.62 -13.61 4.26
C GLU A 31 -8.57 -12.09 4.40
N ILE A 32 -7.36 -11.53 4.42
CA ILE A 32 -7.15 -10.07 4.48
C ILE A 32 -6.89 -9.53 3.07
N THR A 33 -7.73 -8.61 2.62
CA THR A 33 -7.60 -7.94 1.31
C THR A 33 -7.58 -6.43 1.48
N TYR A 34 -6.87 -5.72 0.60
CA TYR A 34 -6.84 -4.26 0.56
C TYR A 34 -7.31 -3.75 -0.80
N THR A 35 -8.05 -2.65 -0.80
CA THR A 35 -8.34 -1.88 -2.02
C THR A 35 -7.97 -0.42 -1.82
N TYR A 36 -7.74 0.27 -2.93
CA TYR A 36 -7.24 1.64 -2.96
C TYR A 36 -8.10 2.47 -3.89
N GLU A 37 -8.45 3.67 -3.46
CA GLU A 37 -9.19 4.64 -4.25
C GLU A 37 -8.58 6.03 -4.05
N ASP A 38 -8.46 6.79 -5.13
CA ASP A 38 -8.03 8.17 -5.05
C ASP A 38 -9.26 9.08 -4.99
N VAL A 39 -9.30 9.98 -4.00
CA VAL A 39 -10.40 10.91 -3.76
C VAL A 39 -9.86 12.33 -3.57
N ASP A 40 -10.74 13.31 -3.71
CA ASP A 40 -10.43 14.71 -3.50
C ASP A 40 -10.86 15.09 -2.07
N ALA A 41 -9.88 15.28 -1.18
CA ALA A 41 -10.05 15.64 0.23
C ALA A 41 -9.87 17.15 0.45
N THR A 42 -10.43 17.68 1.52
CA THR A 42 -10.29 19.11 1.88
C THR A 42 -9.12 19.31 2.82
N ILE A 43 -8.25 20.27 2.54
CA ILE A 43 -7.18 20.69 3.46
C ILE A 43 -7.83 21.43 4.63
N THR A 44 -7.66 20.90 5.85
CA THR A 44 -8.17 21.53 7.08
C THR A 44 -7.12 22.36 7.80
N TYR A 45 -5.83 22.10 7.55
CA TYR A 45 -4.71 22.88 8.06
C TYR A 45 -3.50 22.74 7.13
N ILE A 46 -2.75 23.82 6.93
CA ILE A 46 -1.45 23.78 6.23
C ILE A 46 -0.50 24.88 6.71
N ASP A 47 0.67 24.49 7.24
CA ASP A 47 1.83 25.38 7.39
C ASP A 47 2.87 25.01 6.32
N MET A 48 3.07 25.89 5.33
CA MET A 48 4.00 25.66 4.23
C MET A 48 5.14 26.69 4.29
N ARG A 49 6.36 26.19 4.56
CA ARG A 49 7.58 27.00 4.58
C ARG A 49 8.37 26.82 3.30
N LYS A 50 8.67 27.93 2.64
CA LYS A 50 9.43 27.99 1.39
C LYS A 50 10.68 28.83 1.60
N TRP A 51 11.84 28.30 1.24
CA TRP A 51 13.08 29.09 1.25
C TRP A 51 14.06 28.60 0.18
N PHE A 52 15.04 29.45 -0.11
CA PHE A 52 16.13 29.15 -1.03
C PHE A 52 17.46 29.16 -0.28
N ALA A 53 18.30 28.15 -0.51
CA ALA A 53 19.68 28.12 -0.02
C ALA A 53 20.66 27.87 -1.18
N ILE A 54 20.66 26.64 -1.69
CA ILE A 54 21.37 26.23 -2.92
C ILE A 54 20.35 25.82 -4.00
N CYS A 55 19.24 25.23 -3.56
CA CYS A 55 18.08 24.91 -4.37
C CYS A 55 16.80 25.29 -3.59
N PRO A 56 15.64 25.33 -4.27
CA PRO A 56 14.35 25.51 -3.59
C PRO A 56 14.12 24.42 -2.54
N ARG A 57 13.56 24.83 -1.40
CA ARG A 57 13.20 23.95 -0.29
C ARG A 57 11.77 24.23 0.14
N TRP A 58 11.08 23.16 0.48
CA TRP A 58 9.74 23.15 1.06
C TRP A 58 9.78 22.30 2.32
N GLN A 59 9.12 22.77 3.35
CA GLN A 59 8.78 22.00 4.53
C GLN A 59 7.34 22.29 4.86
N TRP A 60 6.60 21.25 5.23
CA TRP A 60 5.18 21.39 5.50
C TRP A 60 4.72 20.54 6.67
N GLU A 61 3.65 21.01 7.27
CA GLU A 61 2.73 20.27 8.12
C GLU A 61 1.34 20.47 7.51
N ILE A 62 0.60 19.39 7.28
CA ILE A 62 -0.67 19.42 6.57
C ILE A 62 -1.66 18.45 7.21
N SER A 63 -2.90 18.90 7.37
CA SER A 63 -4.03 18.06 7.76
C SER A 63 -5.09 18.10 6.66
N VAL A 64 -5.69 16.96 6.37
CA VAL A 64 -6.75 16.81 5.37
C VAL A 64 -7.91 16.00 5.93
N GLU A 65 -9.12 16.32 5.47
CA GLU A 65 -10.35 15.63 5.84
C GLU A 65 -11.11 15.16 4.61
N TYR A 66 -11.62 13.93 4.66
CA TYR A 66 -12.57 13.39 3.70
C TYR A 66 -13.57 12.47 4.39
N ASP A 67 -14.86 12.78 4.30
CA ASP A 67 -15.94 11.93 4.83
C ASP A 67 -15.75 11.56 6.32
N GLY A 68 -15.29 12.52 7.13
CA GLY A 68 -14.98 12.34 8.55
C GLY A 68 -13.66 11.61 8.85
N LEU A 69 -12.91 11.18 7.84
CA LEU A 69 -11.55 10.65 7.98
C LEU A 69 -10.55 11.80 7.97
N THR A 70 -9.58 11.75 8.86
CA THR A 70 -8.50 12.75 8.95
C THR A 70 -7.15 12.11 8.67
N TYR A 71 -6.28 12.87 8.03
CA TYR A 71 -4.87 12.53 7.89
C TYR A 71 -4.02 13.75 8.23
N ASP A 72 -2.99 13.52 9.02
CA ASP A 72 -1.98 14.50 9.39
C ASP A 72 -0.63 14.03 8.85
N GLY A 73 0.11 14.95 8.25
CA GLY A 73 1.42 14.64 7.72
C GLY A 73 2.36 15.83 7.77
N ASP A 74 3.62 15.56 8.07
CA ASP A 74 4.70 16.52 7.98
C ASP A 74 5.84 15.94 7.13
N SER A 75 6.45 16.78 6.29
CA SER A 75 7.61 16.35 5.50
C SER A 75 8.34 17.56 4.90
N PHE A 76 9.36 17.28 4.11
CA PHE A 76 10.15 18.27 3.40
C PHE A 76 10.57 17.75 2.03
N ALA A 77 10.80 18.68 1.12
CA ALA A 77 11.37 18.40 -0.20
C ALA A 77 12.38 19.48 -0.59
N SER A 78 13.31 19.11 -1.47
CA SER A 78 14.30 20.05 -1.98
C SER A 78 14.69 19.75 -3.42
N GLY A 79 15.04 20.79 -4.17
CA GLY A 79 15.38 20.69 -5.59
C GLY A 79 14.24 21.13 -6.50
N ALA A 80 14.59 21.68 -7.67
CA ALA A 80 13.64 22.33 -8.56
C ALA A 80 12.51 21.40 -9.07
N MET A 81 12.74 20.09 -9.09
CA MET A 81 11.78 19.08 -9.57
C MET A 81 10.97 18.40 -8.46
N ASN A 82 11.23 18.74 -7.19
CA ASN A 82 10.61 18.08 -6.03
C ASN A 82 9.62 19.00 -5.32
N ARG A 83 9.05 19.96 -6.05
CA ARG A 83 8.00 20.82 -5.52
C ARG A 83 6.76 19.97 -5.22
N PRO A 84 6.21 19.97 -3.98
CA PRO A 84 4.98 19.24 -3.70
C PRO A 84 3.81 19.81 -4.52
N SER A 85 2.89 18.96 -4.95
CA SER A 85 1.71 19.30 -5.76
C SER A 85 0.86 20.39 -5.10
N PHE A 86 0.80 20.37 -3.76
CA PHE A 86 0.04 21.28 -2.90
C PHE A 86 0.85 22.48 -2.39
N ALA A 87 2.02 22.79 -2.97
CA ALA A 87 2.88 23.86 -2.47
C ALA A 87 2.19 25.24 -2.39
N ASP A 88 1.22 25.52 -3.26
CA ASP A 88 0.50 26.80 -3.30
C ASP A 88 -0.94 26.69 -2.76
N SER A 89 -1.29 25.56 -2.16
CA SER A 89 -2.60 25.35 -1.56
C SER A 89 -2.75 26.10 -0.24
N GLN A 90 -3.99 26.36 0.13
CA GLN A 90 -4.41 26.94 1.41
C GLN A 90 -5.48 26.07 2.08
N GLU A 91 -5.79 26.36 3.34
CA GLU A 91 -6.92 25.75 4.03
C GLU A 91 -8.22 25.94 3.24
N GLY A 92 -9.01 24.88 3.13
CA GLY A 92 -10.23 24.82 2.32
C GLY A 92 -10.03 24.40 0.86
N ASP A 93 -8.79 24.35 0.36
CA ASP A 93 -8.53 23.82 -0.97
C ASP A 93 -8.69 22.29 -1.01
N SER A 94 -8.98 21.77 -2.20
CA SER A 94 -9.07 20.34 -2.46
C SER A 94 -7.73 19.77 -2.89
N ILE A 95 -7.37 18.60 -2.35
CA ILE A 95 -6.16 17.86 -2.69
C ILE A 95 -6.46 16.38 -2.90
N ARG A 96 -5.75 15.75 -3.84
CA ARG A 96 -5.91 14.32 -4.08
C ARG A 96 -5.22 13.52 -2.99
N VAL A 97 -5.94 12.57 -2.42
CA VAL A 97 -5.43 11.61 -1.44
C VAL A 97 -5.82 10.20 -1.83
N GLN A 98 -5.08 9.23 -1.34
CA GLN A 98 -5.48 7.83 -1.46
C GLN A 98 -6.15 7.35 -0.18
N LEU A 99 -7.30 6.69 -0.32
CA LEU A 99 -7.91 5.89 0.73
C LEU A 99 -7.46 4.44 0.60
N THR A 100 -7.20 3.82 1.74
CA THR A 100 -6.99 2.38 1.86
C THR A 100 -8.16 1.77 2.61
N ASN A 101 -8.82 0.80 1.98
CA ASN A 101 -9.90 0.02 2.57
C ASN A 101 -9.38 -1.39 2.87
N LYS A 102 -9.47 -1.82 4.14
CA LYS A 102 -9.07 -3.16 4.60
C LYS A 102 -10.28 -4.04 4.80
N TYR A 103 -10.26 -5.20 4.18
CA TYR A 103 -11.29 -6.22 4.30
C TYR A 103 -10.74 -7.45 5.05
N VAL A 104 -11.55 -8.02 5.93
CA VAL A 104 -11.30 -9.32 6.56
C VAL A 104 -12.48 -10.22 6.22
N ASN A 105 -12.21 -11.34 5.55
CA ASN A 105 -13.24 -12.27 5.07
C ASN A 105 -14.33 -11.60 4.20
N GLY A 106 -13.95 -10.58 3.44
CA GLY A 106 -14.86 -9.81 2.56
C GLY A 106 -15.63 -8.68 3.24
N GLU A 107 -15.53 -8.53 4.57
CA GLU A 107 -16.15 -7.43 5.31
C GLU A 107 -15.19 -6.26 5.49
N LEU A 108 -15.66 -5.03 5.27
CA LEU A 108 -14.87 -3.82 5.49
C LEU A 108 -14.64 -3.63 6.99
N THR A 109 -13.37 -3.63 7.39
CA THR A 109 -12.97 -3.52 8.81
C THR A 109 -12.26 -2.22 9.13
N ASP A 110 -11.62 -1.61 8.14
CA ASP A 110 -10.89 -0.36 8.33
C ASP A 110 -10.89 0.45 7.03
N ARG A 111 -10.90 1.77 7.19
CA ARG A 111 -10.84 2.74 6.09
C ARG A 111 -10.13 3.98 6.59
N TYR A 112 -9.04 4.35 5.93
CA TYR A 112 -8.24 5.51 6.29
C TYR A 112 -7.59 6.14 5.07
N ILE A 113 -7.21 7.41 5.19
CA ILE A 113 -6.39 8.11 4.21
C ILE A 113 -4.94 7.64 4.40
N SER A 114 -4.32 7.05 3.38
CA SER A 114 -2.98 6.48 3.47
C SER A 114 -1.88 7.47 3.08
N GLU A 115 -2.10 8.27 2.04
CA GLU A 115 -1.14 9.27 1.58
C GLU A 115 -1.78 10.37 0.72
N ILE A 116 -1.07 11.48 0.60
CA ILE A 116 -1.35 12.55 -0.35
C ILE A 116 -0.71 12.20 -1.70
N ARG A 117 -1.43 12.45 -2.81
CA ARG A 117 -1.01 12.10 -4.18
C ARG A 117 -0.33 13.23 -4.95
#